data_AF-A0A7Z7PZL4-F1
#
_entry.id   AF-A0A7Z7PZL4-F1
#
_cell.length_a   1.000
_cell.length_b   1.000
_cell.length_c   1.000
_cell.angle_alpha   90.00
_cell.angle_beta   90.00
_cell.angle_gamma   90.00
#
_symmetry.space_group_name_H-M   'P 1'
#
loop_
_entity.id
_entity.type
_entity.pdbx_description
1 polymer ?
#
loop_
_entity_poly.entity_id
_entity_poly.type
_entity_poly.pdbx_seq_one_letter_code
_entity_poly.pdbx_strand_id
1 'polypeptide(L)'
;MKKLILINFLILILVGAAFLASEYFMTYPAKFNIGKFFQQISFTPGILFIIASAVFSLPFSFLRMKRLNFREKYLRVFPVMNLILIVLIIKVSYPIYAETKTRIEGMQQQYIIKAKNDIRNDLIIYEYAGGITDTYNEKLAQQTDSITKKYGIVYQNTGCIIDNESIEARKKYTEITEAYLIQRNGKGWKTKMDAEINSLKKKN
;
A
#
# COMPACT_ATOMS: atom_id res chain seq x y z
N MET A 1 -1.24 -34.84 27.01
CA MET A 1 -2.07 -34.61 25.81
C MET A 1 -2.75 -33.23 25.75
N LYS A 2 -3.57 -32.82 26.73
CA LYS A 2 -4.28 -31.51 26.70
C LYS A 2 -3.37 -30.32 26.40
N LYS A 3 -2.18 -30.25 27.03
CA LYS A 3 -1.15 -29.23 26.76
C LYS A 3 -0.67 -29.20 25.31
N LEU A 4 -0.44 -30.37 24.69
CA LEU A 4 0.00 -30.47 23.29
C LEU A 4 -1.10 -30.02 22.32
N ILE A 5 -2.35 -30.36 22.61
CA ILE A 5 -3.50 -29.91 21.81
C ILE A 5 -3.60 -28.38 21.87
N LEU A 6 -3.48 -27.79 23.06
CA LEU A 6 -3.50 -26.33 23.24
C LEU A 6 -2.35 -25.66 22.47
N ILE A 7 -1.13 -26.19 22.54
CA ILE A 7 0.02 -25.67 21.78
C ILE A 7 -0.26 -25.67 20.27
N ASN A 8 -0.78 -26.77 19.73
CA ASN A 8 -1.12 -26.85 18.31
C ASN A 8 -2.19 -25.84 17.91
N PHE A 9 -3.23 -25.67 18.73
CA PHE A 9 -4.28 -24.68 18.51
C PHE A 9 -3.71 -23.25 18.47
N LEU A 10 -2.86 -22.88 19.44
CA LEU A 10 -2.22 -21.56 19.47
C LEU A 10 -1.32 -21.34 18.24
N ILE A 11 -0.57 -22.38 17.81
CA ILE A 11 0.28 -22.28 16.63
C ILE A 11 -0.55 -22.13 15.35
N LEU A 12 -1.70 -22.79 15.23
CA LEU A 12 -2.60 -22.58 14.09
C LEU A 12 -3.14 -21.15 14.02
N ILE A 13 -3.48 -20.55 15.17
CA ILE A 13 -3.84 -19.13 15.23
C ILE A 13 -2.67 -18.26 14.73
N LEU A 14 -1.44 -18.57 15.14
CA LEU A 14 -0.25 -17.86 14.69
C LEU A 14 -0.01 -18.01 13.18
N VAL A 15 -0.24 -19.19 12.60
CA VAL A 15 -0.17 -19.39 11.14
C VAL A 15 -1.21 -18.52 10.44
N GLY A 16 -2.44 -18.49 10.92
CA GLY A 16 -3.50 -17.63 10.37
C GLY A 16 -3.14 -16.15 10.45
N ALA A 17 -2.61 -15.70 11.58
CA ALA A 17 -2.14 -14.33 11.75
C ALA A 17 -0.96 -13.99 10.81
N ALA A 18 0.00 -14.90 10.66
CA ALA A 18 1.14 -14.72 9.75
C ALA A 18 0.69 -14.64 8.28
N PHE A 19 -0.28 -15.48 7.88
CA PHE A 19 -0.87 -15.44 6.54
C PHE A 19 -1.58 -14.09 6.28
N LEU A 20 -2.47 -13.67 7.18
CA LEU A 20 -3.16 -12.37 7.05
C LEU A 20 -2.17 -11.20 7.04
N ALA A 21 -1.13 -11.24 7.87
CA ALA A 21 -0.08 -10.23 7.85
C ALA A 21 0.66 -10.22 6.51
N SER A 22 0.97 -11.38 5.93
CA SER A 22 1.63 -11.46 4.62
C SER A 22 0.78 -10.86 3.49
N GLU A 23 -0.52 -11.18 3.44
CA GLU A 23 -1.46 -10.60 2.47
C GLU A 23 -1.50 -9.08 2.60
N TYR A 24 -1.57 -8.57 3.84
CA TYR A 24 -1.55 -7.14 4.08
C TYR A 24 -0.24 -6.49 3.59
N PHE A 25 0.91 -7.03 3.96
CA PHE A 25 2.20 -6.45 3.58
C PHE A 25 2.46 -6.49 2.08
N MET A 26 1.97 -7.52 1.37
CA MET A 26 2.06 -7.58 -0.09
C MET A 26 1.20 -6.51 -0.79
N THR A 27 0.17 -5.99 -0.12
CA THR A 27 -0.67 -4.89 -0.66
C THR A 27 -0.14 -3.49 -0.33
N TYR A 28 0.99 -3.36 0.37
CA TYR A 28 1.60 -2.06 0.64
C TYR A 28 1.82 -1.28 -0.67
N PRO A 29 1.52 0.04 -0.73
CA PRO A 29 1.17 0.96 0.36
C PRO A 29 -0.34 1.17 0.56
N ALA A 30 -1.20 0.22 0.15
CA ALA A 30 -2.63 0.35 0.37
C ALA A 30 -2.97 0.58 1.85
N LYS A 31 -3.79 1.59 2.13
CA LYS A 31 -4.27 1.86 3.49
C LYS A 31 -5.11 0.70 3.99
N PHE A 32 -4.87 0.27 5.23
CA PHE A 32 -5.64 -0.80 5.83
C PHE A 32 -7.12 -0.40 5.94
N ASN A 33 -7.99 -1.24 5.37
CA ASN A 33 -9.43 -1.14 5.52
C ASN A 33 -9.98 -2.54 5.73
N ILE A 34 -10.48 -2.83 6.93
CA ILE A 34 -10.86 -4.19 7.31
C ILE A 34 -11.94 -4.80 6.40
N GLY A 35 -12.92 -4.01 5.96
CA GLY A 35 -13.99 -4.47 5.08
C GLY A 35 -13.48 -4.86 3.70
N LYS A 36 -12.64 -4.01 3.10
CA LYS A 36 -12.02 -4.30 1.78
C LYS A 36 -11.00 -5.42 1.86
N PHE A 37 -10.23 -5.47 2.94
CA PHE A 37 -9.20 -6.48 3.18
C PHE A 37 -9.78 -7.90 3.11
N PHE A 38 -10.83 -8.17 3.87
CA PHE A 38 -11.47 -9.50 3.87
C PHE A 38 -12.22 -9.85 2.57
N GLN A 39 -12.62 -8.85 1.77
CA GLN A 39 -13.23 -9.08 0.46
C GLN A 39 -12.22 -9.41 -0.63
N GLN A 40 -10.98 -8.96 -0.49
CA GLN A 40 -9.93 -9.11 -1.51
C GLN A 40 -9.03 -10.32 -1.27
N ILE A 41 -8.93 -10.79 -0.03
CA ILE A 41 -8.09 -11.94 0.32
C ILE A 41 -8.69 -13.23 -0.23
N SER A 42 -7.86 -13.98 -0.94
CA SER A 42 -8.13 -15.38 -1.20
C SER A 42 -7.63 -16.22 -0.03
N PHE A 43 -8.55 -16.86 0.70
CA PHE A 43 -8.17 -17.77 1.78
C PHE A 43 -7.65 -19.13 1.30
N THR A 44 -7.86 -19.44 0.02
CA THR A 44 -7.51 -20.74 -0.58
C THR A 44 -6.04 -21.11 -0.37
N PRO A 45 -5.05 -20.24 -0.64
CA PRO A 45 -3.63 -20.58 -0.42
C PRO A 45 -3.33 -20.86 1.05
N GLY A 46 -3.86 -20.04 1.97
CA GLY A 46 -3.66 -20.23 3.41
C GLY A 46 -4.21 -21.57 3.91
N ILE A 47 -5.41 -21.96 3.46
CA ILE A 47 -6.00 -23.27 3.77
C ILE A 47 -5.15 -24.41 3.21
N LEU A 48 -4.69 -24.29 1.95
CA LEU A 48 -3.83 -25.29 1.31
C LEU A 48 -2.50 -25.47 2.05
N PHE A 49 -1.89 -24.38 2.54
CA PHE A 49 -0.66 -24.45 3.32
C PHE A 49 -0.84 -25.21 4.65
N ILE A 50 -1.96 -24.99 5.35
CA ILE A 50 -2.28 -25.72 6.58
C ILE A 50 -2.51 -27.21 6.30
N ILE A 51 -3.26 -27.54 5.24
CA ILE A 51 -3.48 -28.93 4.81
C ILE A 51 -2.15 -29.60 4.46
N ALA A 52 -1.30 -28.94 3.68
CA ALA A 52 0.01 -29.45 3.32
C ALA A 52 0.87 -29.71 4.57
N SER A 53 0.93 -28.76 5.50
CA SER A 53 1.64 -28.90 6.79
C SER A 53 1.14 -30.13 7.59
N ALA A 54 -0.17 -30.35 7.62
CA ALA A 54 -0.78 -31.51 8.27
C ALA A 54 -0.36 -32.83 7.59
N VAL A 55 -0.44 -32.89 6.26
CA VAL A 55 -0.05 -34.07 5.48
C VAL A 55 1.44 -34.37 5.64
N PHE A 56 2.31 -33.36 5.53
CA PHE A 56 3.76 -33.53 5.72
C PHE A 56 4.15 -33.94 7.14
N SER A 57 3.28 -33.73 8.13
CA SER A 57 3.50 -34.18 9.51
C SER A 57 3.19 -35.66 9.72
N LEU A 58 2.39 -36.29 8.85
CA LEU A 58 1.96 -37.68 8.99
C LEU A 58 3.10 -38.71 8.91
N PRO A 59 4.04 -38.64 7.95
CA PRO A 59 5.13 -39.63 7.84
C PRO A 59 5.94 -39.79 9.13
N PHE A 60 6.18 -38.68 9.85
CA PHE A 60 6.92 -38.70 11.11
C PHE A 60 6.21 -39.45 12.24
N SER A 61 4.89 -39.60 12.13
CA SER A 61 4.08 -40.34 13.12
C SER A 61 4.23 -41.86 12.96
N PHE A 62 4.64 -42.33 11.78
CA PHE A 62 4.95 -43.73 11.50
C PHE A 62 6.39 -44.13 11.90
N LEU A 63 7.28 -43.18 12.18
CA LEU A 63 8.65 -43.48 12.63
C LEU A 63 8.65 -44.24 13.96
N ARG A 64 9.51 -45.27 14.07
CA ARG A 64 9.67 -46.08 15.29
C ARG A 64 10.40 -45.27 16.37
N MET A 65 9.64 -44.56 17.20
CA MET A 65 10.12 -43.99 18.46
C MET A 65 9.61 -44.82 19.63
N LYS A 66 10.53 -45.32 20.46
CA LYS A 66 10.18 -46.04 21.70
C LYS A 66 9.42 -45.08 22.62
N ARG A 67 8.32 -45.55 23.24
CA ARG A 67 7.49 -44.86 24.27
C ARG A 67 6.41 -43.87 23.81
N LEU A 68 6.21 -43.61 22.52
CA LEU A 68 5.13 -42.72 22.05
C LEU A 68 4.16 -43.43 21.12
N ASN A 69 2.87 -43.17 21.29
CA ASN A 69 1.84 -43.63 20.34
C ASN A 69 1.78 -42.71 19.10
N PHE A 70 1.10 -43.15 18.05
CA PHE A 70 0.98 -42.40 16.78
C PHE A 70 0.52 -40.95 16.99
N ARG A 71 -0.55 -40.76 17.78
CA ARG A 71 -1.15 -39.45 18.04
C ARG A 71 -0.19 -38.48 18.75
N GLU A 72 0.57 -38.98 19.73
CA GLU A 72 1.53 -38.16 20.47
C GLU A 72 2.69 -37.71 19.60
N LYS A 73 3.15 -38.55 18.67
CA LYS A 73 4.18 -38.18 17.70
C LYS A 73 3.66 -37.09 16.77
N TYR A 74 2.46 -37.28 16.21
CA TYR A 74 1.83 -36.29 15.33
C TYR A 74 1.71 -34.93 16.01
N LEU A 75 1.15 -34.90 17.24
CA LEU A 75 0.94 -33.67 18.00
C LEU A 75 2.25 -32.96 18.41
N ARG A 76 3.41 -33.63 18.33
CA ARG A 76 4.72 -33.02 18.57
C ARG A 76 5.38 -32.52 17.28
N VAL A 77 5.12 -33.16 16.14
CA VAL A 77 5.70 -32.79 14.84
C VAL A 77 4.89 -31.71 14.13
N PHE A 78 3.57 -31.82 14.14
CA PHE A 78 2.67 -30.84 13.52
C PHE A 78 2.94 -29.37 13.94
N PRO A 79 3.18 -29.03 15.21
CA PRO A 79 3.49 -27.64 15.56
C PRO A 79 4.84 -27.20 15.00
N VAL A 80 5.83 -28.09 14.89
CA VAL A 80 7.14 -27.78 14.29
C VAL A 80 6.98 -27.48 12.79
N MET A 81 6.19 -28.28 12.07
CA MET A 81 5.91 -28.04 10.65
C MET A 81 5.19 -26.70 10.42
N ASN A 82 4.25 -26.35 11.30
CA ASN A 82 3.58 -25.05 11.24
C ASN A 82 4.51 -23.87 11.56
N LEU A 83 5.47 -24.03 12.48
CA LEU A 83 6.49 -23.00 12.71
C LEU A 83 7.38 -22.80 11.48
N ILE A 84 7.78 -23.90 10.82
CA ILE A 84 8.52 -23.83 9.55
C ILE A 84 7.68 -23.10 8.49
N LEU A 85 6.38 -23.40 8.40
CA LEU A 85 5.46 -22.72 7.49
C LEU A 85 5.41 -21.20 7.74
N ILE A 86 5.34 -20.76 9.00
CA ILE A 86 5.38 -19.32 9.35
C ILE A 86 6.66 -18.68 8.82
N VAL A 87 7.82 -19.33 9.02
CA VAL A 87 9.11 -18.83 8.52
C VAL A 87 9.10 -18.71 6.99
N LEU A 88 8.51 -19.69 6.28
CA LEU A 88 8.39 -19.65 4.83
C LEU A 88 7.48 -18.51 4.35
N ILE A 89 6.32 -18.31 5.00
CA ILE A 89 5.40 -17.20 4.70
C ILE A 89 6.14 -15.85 4.82
N ILE A 90 6.88 -15.66 5.90
CA ILE A 90 7.65 -14.43 6.14
C ILE A 90 8.75 -14.28 5.07
N LYS A 91 9.49 -15.36 4.78
CA LYS A 91 10.59 -15.34 3.81
C LYS A 91 10.13 -14.97 2.40
N VAL A 92 8.91 -15.36 2.02
CA VAL A 92 8.33 -15.02 0.70
C VAL A 92 7.75 -13.60 0.68
N SER A 93 7.05 -13.20 1.75
CA SER A 93 6.35 -11.90 1.79
C SER A 93 7.24 -10.70 2.08
N TYR A 94 8.24 -10.87 2.94
CA TYR A 94 9.10 -9.77 3.36
C TYR A 94 9.90 -9.13 2.21
N PRO A 95 10.53 -9.88 1.28
CA PRO A 95 11.26 -9.27 0.16
C PRO A 95 10.37 -8.40 -0.72
N ILE A 96 9.13 -8.84 -1.00
CA ILE A 96 8.16 -8.08 -1.79
C ILE A 96 7.86 -6.75 -1.12
N TYR A 97 7.57 -6.78 0.19
CA TYR A 97 7.35 -5.56 0.97
C TYR A 97 8.57 -4.63 0.95
N ALA A 98 9.77 -5.18 1.18
CA ALA A 98 11.00 -4.42 1.26
C ALA A 98 11.36 -3.76 -0.08
N GLU A 99 11.18 -4.47 -1.19
CA GLU A 99 11.40 -3.95 -2.55
C GLU A 99 10.42 -2.82 -2.86
N THR A 100 9.12 -3.02 -2.63
CA THR A 100 8.09 -1.99 -2.83
C THR A 100 8.36 -0.75 -2.00
N LYS A 101 8.74 -0.92 -0.72
CA LYS A 101 9.11 0.18 0.16
C LYS A 101 10.33 0.95 -0.37
N THR A 102 11.39 0.24 -0.78
CA THR A 102 12.60 0.85 -1.33
C THR A 102 12.29 1.64 -2.61
N ARG A 103 11.43 1.10 -3.48
CA ARG A 103 10.98 1.79 -4.71
C ARG A 103 10.23 3.08 -4.38
N ILE A 104 9.31 3.05 -3.42
CA ILE A 104 8.59 4.25 -2.96
C ILE A 104 9.56 5.28 -2.39
N GLU A 105 10.51 4.88 -1.54
CA GLU A 105 11.51 5.79 -0.98
C GLU A 105 12.37 6.42 -2.07
N GLY A 106 12.77 5.66 -3.09
CA GLY A 106 13.47 6.18 -4.26
C GLY A 106 12.65 7.23 -5.02
N MET A 107 11.37 6.96 -5.28
CA MET A 107 10.46 7.93 -5.90
C MET A 107 10.26 9.17 -5.02
N GLN A 108 10.15 9.01 -3.70
CA GLN A 108 10.03 10.14 -2.77
C GLN A 108 11.24 11.07 -2.85
N GLN A 109 12.45 10.54 -2.96
CA GLN A 109 13.65 11.38 -3.14
C GLN A 109 13.60 12.18 -4.44
N GLN A 110 13.14 11.57 -5.54
CA GLN A 110 12.94 12.27 -6.81
C GLN A 110 11.92 13.40 -6.67
N TYR A 111 10.79 13.15 -5.98
CA TYR A 111 9.78 14.16 -5.70
C TYR A 111 10.28 15.28 -4.78
N ILE A 112 11.14 14.99 -3.80
CA ILE A 112 11.77 16.02 -2.95
C ILE A 112 12.68 16.93 -3.79
N ILE A 113 13.50 16.35 -4.66
CA ILE A 113 14.38 17.11 -5.57
C ILE A 113 13.54 17.97 -6.50
N LYS A 114 12.48 17.40 -7.09
CA LYS A 114 11.52 18.11 -7.94
C LYS A 114 10.88 19.29 -7.21
N ALA A 115 10.34 19.07 -6.00
CA ALA A 115 9.73 20.13 -5.20
C ALA A 115 10.71 21.29 -4.94
N LYS A 116 11.97 20.99 -4.61
CA LYS A 116 13.00 22.03 -4.40
C LYS A 116 13.31 22.81 -5.69
N ASN A 117 13.30 22.16 -6.84
CA ASN A 117 13.53 22.80 -8.13
C ASN A 117 12.35 23.71 -8.49
N ASP A 118 11.13 23.21 -8.36
CA ASP A 118 9.89 23.92 -8.66
C ASP A 118 9.71 25.15 -7.74
N ILE A 119 10.00 25.00 -6.45
CA ILE A 119 10.03 26.12 -5.48
C ILE A 119 11.05 27.18 -5.90
N ARG A 120 12.25 26.77 -6.33
CA ARG A 120 13.30 27.71 -6.77
C ARG A 120 12.87 28.50 -8.00
N ASN A 121 12.05 27.90 -8.85
CA ASN A 121 11.52 28.52 -10.06
C ASN A 121 10.22 29.31 -9.81
N ASP A 122 9.78 29.44 -8.55
CA ASP A 122 8.47 30.03 -8.15
C ASP A 122 7.26 29.42 -8.90
N LEU A 123 7.35 28.15 -9.28
CA LEU A 123 6.33 27.50 -10.10
C LEU A 123 6.18 26.02 -9.73
N ILE A 124 5.09 25.71 -9.03
CA ILE A 124 4.74 24.36 -8.60
C ILE A 124 3.96 23.64 -9.70
N ILE A 125 4.38 22.42 -10.04
CA ILE A 125 3.76 21.62 -11.09
C ILE A 125 3.00 20.45 -10.45
N TYR A 126 1.67 20.59 -10.36
CA TYR A 126 0.80 19.51 -9.89
C TYR A 126 0.42 18.59 -11.05
N GLU A 127 0.98 17.39 -11.02
CA GLU A 127 0.62 16.32 -11.93
C GLU A 127 -0.70 15.65 -11.51
N TYR A 128 -1.61 15.47 -12.45
CA TYR A 128 -2.86 14.75 -12.23
C TYR A 128 -3.12 13.76 -13.35
N ALA A 129 -3.86 12.69 -13.03
CA ALA A 129 -4.40 11.81 -14.05
C ALA A 129 -5.72 12.37 -14.56
N GLY A 130 -5.82 12.55 -15.87
CA GLY A 130 -7.06 12.95 -16.54
C GLY A 130 -7.25 12.15 -17.81
N GLY A 131 -8.49 11.68 -18.03
CA GLY A 131 -8.90 11.14 -19.32
C GLY A 131 -9.10 12.24 -20.38
N ILE A 132 -9.39 11.82 -21.61
CA ILE A 132 -9.85 12.73 -22.67
C ILE A 132 -11.30 13.09 -22.34
N THR A 133 -11.62 14.38 -22.31
CA THR A 133 -13.00 14.86 -22.15
C THR A 133 -13.53 15.34 -23.50
N ASP A 134 -14.69 14.87 -23.92
CA ASP A 134 -15.32 15.26 -25.19
C ASP A 134 -15.84 16.71 -25.20
N THR A 135 -15.84 17.38 -24.05
CA THR A 135 -16.35 18.75 -23.83
C THR A 135 -15.25 19.72 -23.39
N TYR A 136 -14.11 19.72 -24.09
CA TYR A 136 -13.03 20.67 -23.83
C TYR A 136 -13.40 22.10 -24.28
N ASN A 137 -13.44 23.04 -23.34
CA ASN A 137 -13.58 24.47 -23.62
C ASN A 137 -12.22 25.17 -23.45
N GLU A 138 -11.55 25.45 -24.56
CA GLU A 138 -10.20 26.02 -24.57
C GLU A 138 -10.13 27.38 -23.87
N LYS A 139 -11.12 28.25 -24.08
CA LYS A 139 -11.14 29.59 -23.47
C LYS A 139 -11.23 29.51 -21.95
N LEU A 140 -12.11 28.64 -21.44
CA LEU A 140 -12.25 28.42 -19.99
C LEU A 140 -10.99 27.77 -19.41
N ALA A 141 -10.35 26.85 -20.13
CA ALA A 141 -9.10 26.22 -19.73
C ALA A 141 -7.96 27.26 -19.63
N GLN A 142 -7.75 28.09 -20.65
CA GLN A 142 -6.74 29.16 -20.65
C GLN A 142 -6.96 30.17 -19.52
N GLN A 143 -8.22 30.54 -19.24
CA GLN A 143 -8.55 31.44 -18.13
C GLN A 143 -8.28 30.78 -16.77
N THR A 144 -8.59 29.50 -16.63
CA THR A 144 -8.27 28.72 -15.42
C THR A 144 -6.75 28.63 -15.22
N ASP A 145 -5.99 28.36 -16.27
CA ASP A 145 -4.53 28.33 -16.24
C ASP A 145 -3.94 29.67 -15.82
N SER A 146 -4.47 30.79 -16.32
CA SER A 146 -4.04 32.13 -15.92
C SER A 146 -4.24 32.38 -14.42
N ILE A 147 -5.39 31.96 -13.86
CA ILE A 147 -5.62 32.04 -12.42
C ILE A 147 -4.63 31.17 -11.66
N THR A 148 -4.46 29.90 -12.04
CA THR A 148 -3.54 29.00 -11.29
C THR A 148 -2.09 29.49 -11.33
N LYS A 149 -1.63 30.03 -12.48
CA LYS A 149 -0.31 30.65 -12.62
C LYS A 149 -0.11 31.87 -11.72
N LYS A 150 -1.14 32.69 -11.50
CA LYS A 150 -1.10 33.79 -10.51
C LYS A 150 -0.75 33.27 -9.10
N TYR A 151 -1.22 32.08 -8.75
CA TYR A 151 -0.91 31.41 -7.48
C TYR A 151 0.40 30.60 -7.51
N GLY A 152 1.17 30.66 -8.60
CA GLY A 152 2.45 29.96 -8.73
C GLY A 152 2.29 28.47 -9.03
N ILE A 153 1.18 28.08 -9.68
CA ILE A 153 0.82 26.68 -9.92
C ILE A 153 0.54 26.44 -11.40
N VAL A 154 0.99 25.29 -11.89
CA VAL A 154 0.59 24.72 -13.18
C VAL A 154 0.10 23.30 -12.94
N TYR A 155 -1.03 22.96 -13.55
CA TYR A 155 -1.54 21.59 -13.57
C TYR A 155 -1.11 20.89 -14.86
N GLN A 156 -0.56 19.69 -14.73
CA GLN A 156 -0.11 18.91 -15.87
C GLN A 156 -0.79 17.54 -15.88
N ASN A 157 -1.50 17.23 -16.97
CA ASN A 157 -2.09 15.92 -17.15
C ASN A 157 -0.99 14.89 -17.51
N THR A 158 -0.86 13.83 -16.72
CA THR A 158 0.09 12.73 -16.95
C THR A 158 -0.56 11.47 -17.53
N GLY A 159 -1.81 11.53 -17.98
CA GLY A 159 -2.56 10.40 -18.53
C GLY A 159 -3.26 9.53 -17.48
N CYS A 160 -3.57 8.28 -17.80
CA CYS A 160 -4.52 7.46 -17.05
C CYS A 160 -3.95 6.66 -15.86
N ILE A 161 -2.62 6.56 -15.69
CA ILE A 161 -2.05 5.60 -14.74
C ILE A 161 -1.46 6.34 -13.54
N ILE A 162 -2.16 6.23 -12.41
CA ILE A 162 -1.63 6.54 -11.08
C ILE A 162 -1.79 5.27 -10.26
N ASP A 163 -0.69 4.58 -9.99
CA ASP A 163 -0.67 3.45 -9.05
C ASP A 163 -0.53 3.95 -7.59
N ASN A 164 -0.83 3.07 -6.62
CA ASN A 164 -0.79 3.43 -5.20
C ASN A 164 0.61 3.88 -4.72
N GLU A 165 1.68 3.41 -5.34
CA GLU A 165 3.05 3.76 -4.97
C GLU A 165 3.40 5.17 -5.41
N SER A 166 2.99 5.54 -6.63
CA SER A 166 3.11 6.90 -7.14
C SER A 166 2.31 7.90 -6.27
N ILE A 167 1.12 7.51 -5.80
CA ILE A 167 0.32 8.32 -4.85
C ILE A 167 1.08 8.51 -3.55
N GLU A 168 1.58 7.41 -2.97
CA GLU A 168 2.31 7.45 -1.71
C GLU A 168 3.58 8.30 -1.82
N ALA A 169 4.31 8.18 -2.93
CA ALA A 169 5.52 8.94 -3.18
C ALA A 169 5.25 10.44 -3.35
N ARG A 170 4.18 10.80 -4.07
CA ARG A 170 3.78 12.20 -4.31
C ARG A 170 3.37 12.95 -3.06
N LYS A 171 2.99 12.28 -1.96
CA LYS A 171 2.65 12.96 -0.70
C LYS A 171 3.77 13.88 -0.21
N LYS A 172 5.03 13.46 -0.35
CA LYS A 172 6.19 14.28 0.06
C LYS A 172 6.33 15.54 -0.79
N TYR A 173 6.05 15.46 -2.10
CA TYR A 173 6.00 16.63 -2.96
C TYR A 173 4.95 17.62 -2.42
N THR A 174 3.70 17.16 -2.27
CA THR A 174 2.58 17.99 -1.80
C THR A 174 2.84 18.61 -0.43
N GLU A 175 3.40 17.86 0.52
CA GLU A 175 3.75 18.37 1.85
C GLU A 175 4.75 19.54 1.77
N ILE A 176 5.79 19.41 0.94
CA ILE A 176 6.83 20.43 0.79
C ILE A 176 6.30 21.66 0.06
N THR A 177 5.57 21.45 -1.04
CA THR A 177 5.07 22.56 -1.87
C THR A 177 3.92 23.30 -1.20
N GLU A 178 3.09 22.64 -0.39
CA GLU A 178 2.02 23.31 0.36
C GLU A 178 2.58 24.32 1.37
N ALA A 179 3.66 23.97 2.08
CA ALA A 179 4.32 24.89 3.00
C ALA A 179 4.83 26.14 2.28
N TYR A 180 5.43 25.97 1.10
CA TYR A 180 5.86 27.07 0.24
C TYR A 180 4.68 27.93 -0.26
N LEU A 181 3.61 27.31 -0.75
CA LEU A 181 2.44 28.02 -1.28
C LEU A 181 1.70 28.83 -0.19
N ILE A 182 1.67 28.34 1.05
CA ILE A 182 1.17 29.10 2.21
C ILE A 182 2.06 30.32 2.48
N GLN A 183 3.38 30.18 2.40
CA GLN A 183 4.30 31.30 2.56
C GLN A 183 4.14 32.33 1.44
N ARG A 184 4.01 31.88 0.20
CA ARG A 184 3.87 32.72 -1.01
C ARG A 184 2.54 33.46 -1.07
N ASN A 185 1.43 32.75 -0.84
CA ASN A 185 0.07 33.22 -1.14
C ASN A 185 -0.79 33.46 0.11
N GLY A 186 -0.28 33.10 1.30
CA GLY A 186 -0.99 33.19 2.58
C GLY A 186 -1.87 31.98 2.89
N LYS A 187 -2.32 31.86 4.14
CA LYS A 187 -3.26 30.82 4.57
C LYS A 187 -4.59 30.93 3.79
N GLY A 188 -5.15 29.78 3.40
CA GLY A 188 -6.39 29.72 2.62
C GLY A 188 -6.24 30.09 1.14
N TRP A 189 -5.01 30.17 0.61
CA TRP A 189 -4.75 30.46 -0.81
C TRP A 189 -5.55 29.55 -1.75
N LYS A 190 -5.65 28.26 -1.43
CA LYS A 190 -6.36 27.27 -2.25
C LYS A 190 -7.84 27.60 -2.37
N THR A 191 -8.50 27.94 -1.25
CA THR A 191 -9.91 28.34 -1.24
C THR A 191 -10.14 29.62 -2.04
N LYS A 192 -9.21 30.59 -1.97
CA LYS A 192 -9.30 31.82 -2.76
C LYS A 192 -9.16 31.53 -4.26
N MET A 193 -8.17 30.73 -4.64
CA MET A 193 -7.96 30.29 -6.02
C MET A 193 -9.19 29.54 -6.56
N ASP A 194 -9.72 28.57 -5.80
CA ASP A 194 -10.90 27.80 -6.18
C ASP A 194 -12.14 28.69 -6.33
N ALA A 195 -12.30 29.72 -5.48
CA ALA A 195 -13.38 30.69 -5.61
C ALA A 195 -13.25 31.54 -6.89
N GLU A 196 -12.04 31.98 -7.25
CA GLU A 196 -11.78 32.68 -8.51
C GLU A 196 -12.16 31.79 -9.72
N ILE A 197 -11.72 30.54 -9.73
CA ILE A 197 -12.03 29.56 -10.80
C ILE A 197 -13.54 29.28 -10.87
N ASN A 198 -14.20 29.06 -9.73
CA ASN A 198 -15.64 28.77 -9.71
C ASN A 198 -16.48 29.97 -10.17
N SER A 199 -16.01 31.19 -9.93
CA SER A 199 -16.68 32.39 -10.46
C SER A 199 -16.59 32.48 -11.98
N LEU A 200 -15.51 32.01 -12.60
CA LEU A 200 -15.40 31.91 -14.07
C LEU A 200 -16.35 30.87 -14.65
N LYS A 201 -16.45 29.70 -14.00
CA LYS A 201 -17.33 28.60 -14.44
C LYS A 201 -18.81 28.94 -14.37
N LYS A 202 -19.22 29.87 -13.51
CA LYS A 202 -20.61 30.35 -13.43
C LYS A 202 -20.97 31.39 -14.49
N LYS A 203 -19.96 32.01 -15.12
CA LYS A 203 -20.14 33.09 -16.12
C LYS A 203 -20.10 32.60 -17.57
N ASN A 204 -19.66 31.36 -17.80
CA ASN A 204 -19.59 30.70 -19.10
C ASN A 204 -20.39 29.41 -19.05
#